data_AF-R9J3H4-F1
#
_entry.id   AF-R9J3H4-F1
#
_cell.length_a   1.000
_cell.length_b   1.000
_cell.length_c   1.000
_cell.angle_alpha   90.00
_cell.angle_beta   90.00
_cell.angle_gamma   90.00
#
_symmetry.space_group_name_H-M   'P 1'
#
loop_
_entity.id
_entity.type
_entity.pdbx_description
1 polymer ?
#
loop_
_entity_poly.entity_id
_entity_poly.type
_entity_poly.pdbx_seq_one_letter_code
_entity_poly.pdbx_strand_id
1 'polypeptide(L)'
;MDEKELVQRLKGGDKAAFDALYEKYKNILLRMAYLISGQIFDAEDVVQETFVKCFLHIGELKKEEGFRSWLFQILYHTAYRHQKKRGREIPDEQIAIRADATDGMTSLDRIIKTENEKQVHDAVQSLDFKHRAVVVLYYYNEMTAKEIARTLGCTEGTVKSRLFAARKKLRGKLMMNGEGGGSYEEGGKQEENRRLYFL
;
A
#
# COMPACT_ATOMS: atom_id res chain seq x y z
N MET A 1 23.41 4.77 -8.80
CA MET A 1 23.93 3.87 -7.75
C MET A 1 23.00 2.69 -7.66
N ASP A 2 23.53 1.47 -7.62
CA ASP A 2 22.72 0.26 -7.54
C ASP A 2 22.05 0.14 -6.16
N GLU A 3 20.83 -0.39 -6.10
CA GLU A 3 20.12 -0.58 -4.82
C GLU A 3 20.88 -1.52 -3.91
N LYS A 4 21.45 -2.58 -4.49
CA LYS A 4 22.25 -3.55 -3.73
C LYS A 4 23.43 -2.87 -3.03
N GLU A 5 24.14 -2.00 -3.75
CA GLU A 5 25.29 -1.25 -3.23
C GLU A 5 24.87 -0.33 -2.07
N LEU A 6 23.75 0.40 -2.22
CA LEU A 6 23.20 1.23 -1.16
C LEU A 6 22.86 0.42 0.08
N VAL A 7 22.25 -0.76 -0.08
CA VAL A 7 21.93 -1.64 1.05
C VAL A 7 23.19 -2.16 1.74
N GLN A 8 24.23 -2.53 1.00
CA GLN A 8 25.50 -2.96 1.59
C GLN A 8 26.16 -1.83 2.40
N ARG A 9 26.18 -0.61 1.86
CA ARG A 9 26.72 0.56 2.56
C ARG A 9 25.90 0.90 3.80
N LEU A 10 24.58 0.83 3.72
CA LEU A 10 23.69 1.04 4.86
C LEU A 10 23.96 0.02 5.98
N LYS A 11 24.15 -1.27 5.64
CA LYS A 11 24.57 -2.29 6.62
C LYS A 11 25.91 -1.95 7.29
N GLY A 12 26.80 -1.26 6.59
CA GLY A 12 28.06 -0.72 7.12
C GLY A 12 27.92 0.56 7.94
N GLY A 13 26.70 1.09 8.13
CA GLY A 13 26.44 2.30 8.92
C GLY A 13 26.50 3.61 8.12
N ASP A 14 26.53 3.55 6.78
CA ASP A 14 26.59 4.73 5.93
C ASP A 14 25.24 5.48 5.88
N LYS A 15 25.21 6.66 6.50
CA LYS A 15 24.03 7.54 6.53
C LYS A 15 23.63 8.07 5.14
N ALA A 16 24.59 8.34 4.26
CA ALA A 16 24.27 8.81 2.91
C ALA A 16 23.56 7.71 2.09
N ALA A 17 23.88 6.44 2.36
CA ALA A 17 23.17 5.33 1.76
C ALA A 17 21.73 5.19 2.28
N PHE A 18 21.50 5.48 3.56
CA PHE A 18 20.16 5.59 4.13
C PHE A 18 19.35 6.68 3.42
N ASP A 19 19.90 7.90 3.29
CA ASP A 19 19.21 9.03 2.67
C ASP A 19 18.81 8.73 1.22
N ALA A 20 19.70 8.10 0.46
CA ALA A 20 19.40 7.69 -0.92
C ALA A 20 18.27 6.65 -0.99
N LEU A 21 18.24 5.67 -0.07
CA LEU A 21 17.16 4.70 0.02
C LEU A 21 15.85 5.35 0.50
N TYR A 22 15.94 6.31 1.43
CA TYR A 22 14.79 7.08 1.90
C TYR A 22 14.14 7.85 0.75
N GLU A 23 14.91 8.63 0.00
CA GLU A 23 14.41 9.38 -1.16
C GLU A 23 13.77 8.48 -2.21
N LYS A 24 14.37 7.31 -2.45
CA LYS A 24 13.84 6.31 -3.39
C LYS A 24 12.49 5.74 -2.96
N TYR A 25 12.30 5.48 -1.66
CA TYR A 25 11.16 4.72 -1.15
C TYR A 25 10.07 5.54 -0.48
N LYS A 26 10.34 6.78 -0.03
CA LYS A 26 9.40 7.56 0.80
C LYS A 26 8.02 7.70 0.17
N ASN A 27 7.94 8.06 -1.12
CA ASN A 27 6.66 8.26 -1.81
C ASN A 27 5.93 6.93 -2.06
N ILE A 28 6.67 5.85 -2.34
CA ILE A 28 6.10 4.52 -2.56
C ILE A 28 5.51 3.99 -1.26
N LEU A 29 6.26 4.10 -0.16
CA LEU A 29 5.82 3.67 1.17
C LEU A 29 4.66 4.52 1.66
N LEU A 30 4.67 5.83 1.42
CA LEU A 30 3.59 6.72 1.81
C LEU A 30 2.30 6.42 1.05
N ARG A 31 2.36 6.22 -0.28
CA ARG A 31 1.20 5.78 -1.08
C ARG A 31 0.70 4.41 -0.60
N MET A 32 1.60 3.46 -0.36
CA MET A 32 1.23 2.12 0.12
C MET A 32 0.57 2.19 1.51
N ALA A 33 1.16 2.92 2.45
CA ALA A 33 0.63 3.09 3.80
C ALA A 33 -0.75 3.73 3.75
N TYR A 34 -0.91 4.83 2.99
CA TYR A 34 -2.18 5.51 2.83
C TYR A 34 -3.27 4.60 2.24
N LEU A 35 -2.97 3.89 1.16
CA LEU A 35 -3.93 2.96 0.55
C LEU A 35 -4.30 1.81 1.50
N ILE A 36 -3.41 1.39 2.39
CA ILE A 36 -3.66 0.31 3.36
C ILE A 36 -4.40 0.82 4.61
N SER A 37 -4.01 1.97 5.18
CA SER A 37 -4.54 2.53 6.43
C SER A 37 -5.85 3.30 6.23
N GLY A 38 -6.00 3.97 5.07
CA GLY A 38 -7.13 4.82 4.72
C GLY A 38 -7.10 6.24 5.29
N GLN A 39 -6.02 6.64 5.96
CA GLN A 39 -5.85 7.96 6.56
C GLN A 39 -4.42 8.46 6.38
N ILE A 40 -4.25 9.77 6.14
CA ILE A 40 -2.94 10.37 5.85
C ILE A 40 -2.01 10.42 7.07
N PHE A 41 -2.51 10.87 8.22
CA PHE A 41 -1.71 10.96 9.45
C PHE A 41 -1.17 9.58 9.86
N ASP A 42 -2.04 8.56 9.82
CA ASP A 42 -1.64 7.17 10.05
C ASP A 42 -0.58 6.70 9.04
N ALA A 43 -0.62 7.19 7.80
CA ALA A 43 0.34 6.80 6.77
C ALA A 43 1.74 7.37 7.04
N GLU A 44 1.84 8.65 7.42
CA GLU A 44 3.11 9.30 7.72
C GLU A 44 3.80 8.63 8.92
N ASP A 45 3.07 8.39 10.00
CA ASP A 45 3.58 7.70 11.20
C ASP A 45 4.07 6.28 10.87
N VAL A 46 3.28 5.54 10.07
CA VAL A 46 3.67 4.21 9.61
C VAL A 46 4.95 4.26 8.78
N VAL A 47 5.11 5.23 7.88
CA VAL A 47 6.31 5.38 7.04
C VAL A 47 7.53 5.73 7.88
N GLN A 48 7.40 6.71 8.78
CA GLN A 48 8.49 7.10 9.67
C GLN A 48 8.97 5.91 10.50
N GLU A 49 8.05 5.21 11.16
CA GLU A 49 8.41 4.03 11.95
C GLU A 49 8.97 2.90 11.09
N THR A 50 8.50 2.74 9.86
CA THR A 50 9.06 1.78 8.89
C THR A 50 10.52 2.08 8.60
N PHE A 51 10.88 3.34 8.35
CA PHE A 51 12.27 3.72 8.10
C PHE A 51 13.16 3.61 9.33
N VAL A 52 12.64 3.92 10.53
CA VAL A 52 13.36 3.68 11.78
C VAL A 52 13.67 2.19 11.95
N LYS A 53 12.68 1.32 11.77
CA LYS A 53 12.89 -0.14 11.83
C LYS A 53 13.82 -0.63 10.73
N CYS A 54 13.70 -0.08 9.52
CA CYS A 54 14.61 -0.40 8.41
C CYS A 54 16.05 -0.11 8.82
N PHE A 55 16.34 1.07 9.37
CA PHE A 55 17.67 1.44 9.82
C PHE A 55 18.18 0.52 10.94
N LEU A 56 17.36 0.27 11.96
CA LEU A 56 17.74 -0.55 13.12
C LEU A 56 17.96 -2.02 12.78
N HIS A 57 17.18 -2.57 11.84
CA HIS A 57 17.17 -4.00 11.54
C HIS A 57 17.79 -4.36 10.19
N ILE A 58 18.44 -3.43 9.50
CA ILE A 58 19.02 -3.68 8.16
C ILE A 58 20.01 -4.85 8.16
N GLY A 59 20.68 -5.11 9.28
CA GLY A 59 21.59 -6.25 9.46
C GLY A 59 20.89 -7.62 9.37
N GLU A 60 19.59 -7.69 9.62
CA GLU A 60 18.80 -8.93 9.54
C GLU A 60 18.42 -9.30 8.10
N LEU A 61 18.57 -8.37 7.15
CA LEU A 61 18.29 -8.63 5.74
C LEU A 61 19.31 -9.63 5.18
N LYS A 62 18.86 -10.84 4.88
CA LYS A 62 19.73 -11.94 4.42
C LYS A 62 20.34 -11.71 3.04
N LYS A 63 19.60 -11.10 2.12
CA LYS A 63 19.99 -10.87 0.73
C LYS A 63 19.59 -9.47 0.33
N GLU A 64 20.55 -8.71 -0.18
CA GLU A 64 20.35 -7.31 -0.55
C GLU A 64 19.34 -7.15 -1.68
N GLU A 65 19.27 -8.11 -2.61
CA GLU A 65 18.27 -8.11 -3.70
C GLU A 65 16.83 -8.25 -3.18
N GLY A 66 16.66 -8.65 -1.91
CA GLY A 66 15.37 -8.76 -1.24
C GLY A 66 14.91 -7.49 -0.51
N PHE A 67 15.68 -6.39 -0.56
CA PHE A 67 15.44 -5.20 0.24
C PHE A 67 14.03 -4.64 0.08
N ARG A 68 13.56 -4.45 -1.17
CA ARG A 68 12.21 -3.94 -1.46
C ARG A 68 11.11 -4.74 -0.75
N SER A 69 11.12 -6.07 -0.89
CA SER A 69 10.10 -6.93 -0.27
C SER A 69 10.19 -6.93 1.25
N TRP A 70 11.41 -6.89 1.79
CA TRP A 70 11.63 -6.81 3.23
C TRP A 70 11.15 -5.48 3.82
N LEU A 71 11.40 -4.36 3.14
CA LEU A 71 10.91 -3.05 3.54
C LEU A 71 9.38 -2.98 3.51
N PHE A 72 8.75 -3.53 2.48
CA PHE A 72 7.28 -3.61 2.39
C PHE A 72 6.68 -4.50 3.47
N GLN A 73 7.38 -5.56 3.88
CA GLN A 73 6.98 -6.40 5.00
C GLN A 73 7.01 -5.62 6.32
N ILE A 74 8.05 -4.81 6.57
CA ILE A 74 8.12 -3.94 7.74
C ILE A 74 6.93 -2.96 7.73
N LEU A 75 6.65 -2.34 6.58
CA LEU A 75 5.53 -1.40 6.45
C LEU A 75 4.19 -2.07 6.73
N TYR A 76 3.93 -3.21 6.11
CA TYR A 76 2.68 -3.95 6.30
C TYR A 76 2.44 -4.31 7.77
N HIS A 77 3.45 -4.84 8.47
CA HIS A 77 3.32 -5.19 9.88
C HIS A 77 3.14 -3.96 10.77
N THR A 78 3.81 -2.86 10.43
CA THR A 78 3.66 -1.59 11.14
C THR A 78 2.23 -1.05 10.97
N ALA A 79 1.73 -0.96 9.74
CA ALA A 79 0.35 -0.57 9.45
C ALA A 79 -0.69 -1.46 10.14
N TYR A 80 -0.48 -2.78 10.12
CA TYR A 80 -1.39 -3.73 10.77
C TYR A 80 -1.46 -3.55 12.28
N ARG A 81 -0.33 -3.26 12.92
CA ARG A 81 -0.26 -3.01 14.36
C ARG A 81 -0.97 -1.70 14.72
N HIS A 82 -0.76 -0.64 13.94
CA HIS A 82 -1.47 0.65 14.09
C HIS A 82 -2.99 0.47 13.95
N GLN A 83 -3.44 -0.24 12.91
CA GLN A 83 -4.86 -0.57 12.71
C GLN A 83 -5.46 -1.33 13.91
N LYS A 84 -4.72 -2.29 14.49
CA LYS A 84 -5.17 -3.05 15.67
C LYS A 84 -5.25 -2.20 16.93
N LYS A 85 -4.31 -1.26 17.13
CA LYS A 85 -4.31 -0.35 18.27
C LYS A 85 -5.56 0.54 18.22
N ARG A 86 -5.83 1.13 17.05
CA ARG A 86 -7.04 1.93 16.80
C ARG A 86 -8.33 1.15 17.01
N GLY A 87 -8.39 -0.11 16.59
CA GLY A 87 -9.59 -0.94 16.82
C GLY A 87 -9.85 -1.30 18.28
N ARG A 88 -8.86 -1.13 19.17
CA ARG A 88 -8.98 -1.33 20.63
C ARG A 88 -9.29 -0.04 21.37
N GLU A 89 -8.85 1.09 20.82
CA GLU A 89 -9.15 2.44 21.27
C GLU A 89 -10.45 2.89 20.57
N ILE A 90 -11.61 2.55 21.16
CA ILE A 90 -12.91 3.08 20.70
C ILE A 90 -12.81 4.61 20.70
N PRO A 91 -13.17 5.33 19.63
CA PRO A 91 -13.16 6.79 19.66
C PRO A 91 -14.27 7.32 20.58
N ASP A 92 -13.90 8.13 21.57
CA ASP A 92 -14.69 9.32 21.87
C ASP A 92 -14.88 10.06 20.54
N GLU A 93 -16.15 10.32 20.23
CA GLU A 93 -16.71 11.12 19.15
C GLU A 93 -15.89 11.33 17.88
N GLN A 94 -16.54 11.00 16.76
CA GLN A 94 -16.17 11.33 15.39
C GLN A 94 -15.61 12.76 15.25
N ILE A 95 -14.33 12.96 15.48
CA ILE A 95 -13.61 14.06 14.88
C ILE A 95 -13.12 13.54 13.53
N ALA A 96 -14.07 13.36 12.62
CA ALA A 96 -13.77 13.46 11.20
C ALA A 96 -13.39 14.93 10.95
N ILE A 97 -12.16 15.33 11.35
CA ILE A 97 -11.52 16.47 10.72
C ILE A 97 -11.27 16.01 9.28
N ARG A 98 -12.27 16.20 8.42
CA ARG A 98 -11.98 16.59 7.05
C ARG A 98 -11.22 17.90 7.21
N ALA A 99 -9.90 17.81 7.27
CA ALA A 99 -9.07 18.97 7.19
C ALA A 99 -9.36 19.54 5.81
N ASP A 100 -10.16 20.61 5.77
CA ASP A 100 -10.10 21.55 4.67
C ASP A 100 -8.63 21.88 4.51
N ALA A 101 -8.09 21.48 3.36
CA ALA A 101 -6.73 21.70 2.94
C ALA A 101 -6.43 23.21 2.99
N THR A 102 -5.98 23.66 4.15
CA THR A 102 -5.42 24.98 4.35
C THR A 102 -4.03 24.77 4.92
N ASP A 103 -3.09 25.10 4.04
CA ASP A 103 -1.66 25.22 4.22
C ASP A 103 -0.82 23.94 4.09
N GLY A 104 -0.08 23.88 2.98
CA GLY A 104 0.85 22.80 2.64
C GLY A 104 0.24 21.75 1.71
N MET A 105 0.23 22.01 0.41
CA MET A 105 -0.09 21.01 -0.62
C MET A 105 0.83 19.80 -0.48
N THR A 106 0.38 18.78 0.25
CA THR A 106 1.17 17.57 0.45
C THR A 106 1.31 16.85 -0.89
N SER A 107 2.38 16.09 -1.09
CA SER A 107 2.55 15.22 -2.27
C SER A 107 1.36 14.27 -2.47
N LEU A 108 0.51 14.08 -1.45
CA LEU A 108 -0.69 13.25 -1.42
C LEU A 108 -1.93 13.86 -2.07
N ASP A 109 -2.13 15.18 -2.03
CA ASP A 109 -3.25 15.83 -2.75
C ASP A 109 -3.11 15.67 -4.27
N ARG A 110 -1.89 15.34 -4.74
CA ARG A 110 -1.64 14.93 -6.12
C ARG A 110 -1.91 13.45 -6.40
N ILE A 111 -2.20 12.62 -5.39
CA ILE A 111 -2.41 11.17 -5.56
C ILE A 111 -3.88 10.84 -5.89
N ILE A 112 -4.83 11.68 -5.46
CA ILE A 112 -6.25 11.59 -5.84
C ILE A 112 -6.65 12.89 -6.54
N LYS A 113 -6.40 12.94 -7.84
CA LYS A 113 -6.65 14.10 -8.71
C LYS A 113 -8.04 14.12 -9.32
N THR A 114 -8.73 12.97 -9.39
CA THR A 114 -10.00 12.85 -10.10
C THR A 114 -11.10 12.23 -9.24
N GLU A 115 -12.36 12.54 -9.55
CA GLU A 115 -13.52 11.94 -8.90
C GLU A 115 -13.56 10.42 -9.08
N ASN A 116 -13.07 9.94 -10.22
CA ASN A 116 -12.90 8.50 -10.48
C ASN A 116 -11.85 7.86 -9.55
N GLU A 117 -10.71 8.52 -9.33
CA GLU A 117 -9.69 8.04 -8.38
C GLU A 117 -10.23 7.99 -6.94
N LYS A 118 -11.07 8.95 -6.57
CA LYS A 118 -11.74 8.96 -5.26
C LYS A 118 -12.72 7.79 -5.12
N GLN A 119 -13.53 7.50 -6.14
CA GLN A 119 -14.43 6.34 -6.12
C GLN A 119 -13.67 5.01 -6.01
N VAL A 120 -12.57 4.86 -6.74
CA VAL A 120 -11.71 3.67 -6.65
C VAL A 120 -11.08 3.56 -5.27
N HIS A 121 -10.56 4.67 -4.74
CA HIS A 121 -10.03 4.74 -3.38
C HIS A 121 -11.08 4.28 -2.36
N ASP A 122 -12.28 4.83 -2.38
CA ASP A 122 -13.35 4.50 -1.43
C ASP A 122 -13.83 3.05 -1.57
N ALA A 123 -13.80 2.50 -2.79
CA ALA A 123 -14.05 1.08 -3.02
C ALA A 123 -12.97 0.21 -2.37
N VAL A 124 -11.69 0.55 -2.54
CA VAL A 124 -10.56 -0.13 -1.88
C VAL A 124 -10.63 0.00 -0.36
N GLN A 125 -11.02 1.16 0.17
CA GLN A 125 -11.22 1.38 1.61
C GLN A 125 -12.37 0.56 2.18
N SER A 126 -13.33 0.10 1.37
CA SER A 126 -14.39 -0.80 1.84
C SER A 126 -13.94 -2.23 2.11
N LEU A 127 -12.76 -2.61 1.62
CA LEU A 127 -12.17 -3.92 1.90
C LEU A 127 -11.64 -3.96 3.34
N ASP A 128 -11.76 -5.12 3.98
CA ASP A 128 -11.01 -5.37 5.21
C ASP A 128 -9.50 -5.33 4.94
N PHE A 129 -8.73 -5.06 5.99
CA PHE A 129 -7.30 -4.79 5.91
C PHE A 129 -6.51 -5.83 5.10
N LYS A 130 -6.81 -7.13 5.28
CA LYS A 130 -6.07 -8.22 4.62
C LYS A 130 -6.38 -8.30 3.13
N HIS A 131 -7.63 -8.07 2.74
CA HIS A 131 -8.01 -7.98 1.32
C HIS A 131 -7.46 -6.71 0.67
N ARG A 132 -7.49 -5.59 1.38
CA ARG A 132 -6.92 -4.32 0.92
C ARG A 132 -5.43 -4.43 0.67
N ALA A 133 -4.68 -5.00 1.61
CA ALA A 133 -3.23 -5.17 1.48
C ALA A 133 -2.84 -5.99 0.23
N VAL A 134 -3.53 -7.09 -0.08
CA VAL A 134 -3.21 -7.85 -1.30
C VAL A 134 -3.53 -7.08 -2.58
N VAL A 135 -4.60 -6.29 -2.59
CA VAL A 135 -4.96 -5.44 -3.74
C VAL A 135 -3.89 -4.37 -3.96
N VAL A 136 -3.47 -3.68 -2.89
CA VAL A 136 -2.43 -2.64 -2.96
C VAL A 136 -1.11 -3.23 -3.45
N LEU A 137 -0.64 -4.31 -2.83
CA LEU A 137 0.63 -4.92 -3.22
C LEU A 137 0.62 -5.46 -4.66
N TYR A 138 -0.51 -6.00 -5.11
CA TYR A 138 -0.62 -6.57 -6.46
C TYR A 138 -0.73 -5.50 -7.54
N TYR A 139 -1.68 -4.57 -7.41
CA TYR A 139 -1.99 -3.61 -8.47
C TYR A 139 -1.16 -2.34 -8.41
N TYR A 140 -0.85 -1.82 -7.21
CA TYR A 140 -0.11 -0.56 -7.06
C TYR A 140 1.40 -0.76 -6.92
N ASN A 141 1.82 -1.92 -6.42
CA ASN A 141 3.23 -2.24 -6.27
C ASN A 141 3.71 -3.34 -7.23
N GLU A 142 2.85 -3.82 -8.12
CA GLU A 142 3.19 -4.78 -9.19
C GLU A 142 3.87 -6.06 -8.69
N MET A 143 3.54 -6.49 -7.46
CA MET A 143 4.15 -7.67 -6.87
C MET A 143 3.46 -8.95 -7.34
N THR A 144 4.27 -9.97 -7.61
CA THR A 144 3.76 -11.31 -7.89
C THR A 144 3.11 -11.92 -6.65
N ALA A 145 2.20 -12.89 -6.84
CA ALA A 145 1.57 -13.60 -5.72
C ALA A 145 2.61 -14.22 -4.76
N LYS A 146 3.76 -14.67 -5.28
CA LYS A 146 4.88 -15.21 -4.51
C LYS A 146 5.58 -14.16 -3.65
N GLU A 147 5.78 -12.96 -4.17
CA GLU A 147 6.35 -11.83 -3.40
C GLU A 147 5.38 -11.35 -2.32
N ILE A 148 4.10 -11.24 -2.66
CA ILE A 148 3.06 -10.87 -1.69
C ILE A 148 2.97 -11.91 -0.57
N ALA A 149 3.01 -13.21 -0.91
CA ALA A 149 2.97 -14.29 0.06
C ALA A 149 4.10 -14.17 1.09
N ARG A 150 5.33 -13.91 0.61
CA ARG A 150 6.50 -13.64 1.47
C ARG A 150 6.28 -12.40 2.34
N THR A 151 5.87 -11.29 1.73
CA THR A 151 5.67 -10.00 2.40
C THR A 151 4.61 -10.07 3.51
N LEU A 152 3.53 -10.82 3.27
CA LEU A 152 2.41 -10.94 4.20
C LEU A 152 2.52 -12.13 5.17
N GLY A 153 3.58 -12.94 5.07
CA GLY A 153 3.75 -14.15 5.88
C GLY A 153 2.64 -15.18 5.68
N CYS A 154 2.18 -15.41 4.44
CA CYS A 154 1.12 -16.37 4.13
C CYS A 154 1.43 -17.18 2.85
N THR A 155 0.54 -18.11 2.46
CA THR A 155 0.74 -18.93 1.26
C THR A 155 0.30 -18.20 -0.02
N GLU A 156 0.89 -18.54 -1.17
CA GLU A 156 0.44 -18.02 -2.47
C GLU A 156 -1.05 -18.31 -2.74
N GLY A 157 -1.54 -19.47 -2.30
CA GLY A 157 -2.96 -19.82 -2.37
C GLY A 157 -3.84 -18.84 -1.58
N THR A 158 -3.38 -18.40 -0.40
CA THR A 158 -4.06 -17.39 0.41
C THR A 158 -4.08 -16.03 -0.29
N VAL A 159 -2.99 -15.65 -0.96
CA VAL A 159 -2.95 -14.40 -1.75
C VAL A 159 -3.96 -14.46 -2.90
N LYS A 160 -3.96 -15.55 -3.66
CA LYS A 160 -4.88 -15.75 -4.80
C LYS A 160 -6.34 -15.74 -4.36
N SER A 161 -6.68 -16.41 -3.26
CA SER A 161 -8.05 -16.44 -2.75
C SER A 161 -8.50 -15.08 -2.23
N ARG A 162 -7.64 -14.34 -1.52
CA ARG A 162 -7.93 -12.96 -1.10
C ARG A 162 -8.09 -12.03 -2.30
N LEU A 163 -7.22 -12.10 -3.31
CA LEU A 163 -7.36 -11.28 -4.53
C LEU A 163 -8.68 -11.58 -5.26
N PHE A 164 -9.08 -12.84 -5.33
CA PHE A 164 -10.37 -13.23 -5.91
C PHE A 164 -11.55 -12.64 -5.12
N ALA A 165 -11.57 -12.80 -3.80
CA ALA A 165 -12.63 -12.27 -2.94
C ALA A 165 -12.67 -10.74 -2.96
N ALA A 166 -11.50 -10.08 -2.95
CA ALA A 166 -11.39 -8.62 -3.02
C ALA A 166 -11.95 -8.08 -4.34
N ARG A 167 -11.58 -8.68 -5.49
CA ARG A 167 -12.13 -8.30 -6.80
C ARG A 167 -13.64 -8.43 -6.87
N LYS A 168 -14.22 -9.50 -6.31
CA LYS A 168 -15.67 -9.68 -6.26
C LYS A 168 -16.36 -8.54 -5.49
N LYS A 169 -15.81 -8.14 -4.34
CA LYS A 169 -16.32 -7.02 -3.53
C LYS A 169 -16.18 -5.68 -4.27
N LEU A 170 -15.01 -5.43 -4.86
CA LEU A 170 -14.74 -4.20 -5.61
C LEU A 170 -15.66 -4.06 -6.83
N ARG A 171 -15.86 -5.14 -7.59
CA ARG A 171 -16.79 -5.16 -8.73
C ARG A 171 -18.20 -4.77 -8.31
N GLY A 172 -18.70 -5.32 -7.20
CA GLY A 172 -20.02 -4.95 -6.68
C GLY A 172 -20.13 -3.46 -6.35
N LYS A 173 -19.12 -2.89 -5.66
CA LYS A 173 -19.11 -1.47 -5.32
C LYS A 173 -18.96 -0.53 -6.52
N LEU A 174 -18.07 -0.86 -7.44
CA LEU A 174 -17.79 -0.03 -8.61
C LEU A 174 -18.92 -0.12 -9.66
N MET A 175 -19.63 -1.25 -9.76
CA MET A 175 -20.81 -1.36 -10.63
C MET A 175 -22.05 -0.65 -10.06
N MET A 176 -22.22 -0.60 -8.74
CA MET A 176 -23.35 0.12 -8.10
C MET A 176 -23.21 1.65 -8.20
N ASN A 177 -21.98 2.16 -8.30
CA ASN A 177 -21.71 3.59 -8.44
C ASN A 177 -21.67 4.06 -9.92
N GLY A 178 -21.76 3.14 -10.88
CA GLY A 178 -21.71 3.41 -12.31
C GLY A 178 -22.99 2.94 -13.00
N GLU A 179 -24.07 3.70 -12.91
CA GLU A 179 -25.18 3.57 -13.85
C GLU A 179 -24.71 4.08 -15.23
N GLY A 180 -24.36 3.13 -16.09
CA GLY A 180 -23.87 3.36 -17.45
C GLY A 180 -23.57 2.02 -18.11
N GLY A 181 -24.62 1.42 -18.69
CA GLY A 181 -24.64 0.05 -19.17
C GLY A 181 -23.63 -0.28 -20.27
N GLY A 182 -23.24 -1.55 -20.28
CA GLY A 182 -22.43 -2.17 -21.32
C GLY A 182 -22.30 -3.65 -21.02
N SER A 183 -23.19 -4.45 -21.56
CA SER A 183 -23.10 -5.91 -21.61
C SER A 183 -21.79 -6.32 -22.27
N TYR A 184 -20.93 -7.08 -21.58
CA TYR A 184 -19.74 -7.65 -22.22
C TYR A 184 -19.51 -9.10 -21.78
N GLU A 185 -19.54 -9.96 -22.80
CA GLU A 185 -19.29 -11.39 -22.81
C GLU A 185 -17.87 -11.74 -22.35
N GLU A 186 -17.67 -13.02 -22.01
CA GLU A 186 -16.55 -13.66 -21.30
C GLU A 186 -15.14 -13.56 -21.94
N GLY A 187 -14.87 -12.60 -22.85
CA GLY A 187 -13.57 -12.41 -23.50
C GLY A 187 -12.58 -11.44 -22.81
N GLY A 188 -12.99 -10.72 -21.76
CA GLY A 188 -12.31 -9.49 -21.30
C GLY A 188 -11.12 -9.59 -20.32
N LYS A 189 -10.45 -10.76 -20.15
CA LYS A 189 -9.35 -10.89 -19.16
C LYS A 189 -8.15 -9.96 -19.41
N GLN A 190 -7.95 -9.48 -20.64
CA GLN A 190 -6.83 -8.58 -20.98
C GLN A 190 -7.16 -7.09 -20.82
N GLU A 191 -8.44 -6.72 -20.87
CA GLU A 191 -8.87 -5.31 -20.86
C GLU A 191 -9.17 -4.81 -19.43
N GLU A 192 -9.60 -5.71 -18.54
CA GLU A 192 -9.80 -5.44 -17.11
C GLU A 192 -8.47 -5.12 -16.40
N ASN A 193 -7.37 -5.76 -16.82
CA ASN A 193 -6.03 -5.39 -16.36
C ASN A 193 -5.68 -3.97 -16.82
N ARG A 194 -5.99 -3.59 -18.08
CA ARG A 194 -5.65 -2.25 -18.60
C ARG A 194 -6.29 -1.11 -17.82
N ARG A 195 -7.53 -1.25 -17.33
CA ARG A 195 -8.16 -0.21 -16.49
C ARG A 195 -7.49 -0.03 -15.13
N LEU A 196 -6.79 -1.05 -14.62
CA LEU A 196 -5.98 -0.95 -13.41
C LEU A 196 -4.54 -0.49 -13.71
N TYR A 197 -4.06 -0.66 -14.95
CA TYR A 197 -2.72 -0.26 -15.40
C TYR A 197 -2.63 1.20 -15.91
N PHE A 198 -3.74 1.88 -16.17
CA PHE A 198 -3.78 3.32 -16.49
C PHE A 198 -4.16 4.21 -15.28
N LEU A 199 -4.05 3.65 -14.05
CA LEU A 199 -4.09 4.33 -12.73
C LEU A 199 -2.66 4.62 -12.20
#